data_AF-F8IEP2-F1
#
_entry.id   AF-F8IEP2-F1
#
_cell.length_a   1.000
_cell.length_b   1.000
_cell.length_c   1.000
_cell.angle_alpha   90.00
_cell.angle_beta   90.00
_cell.angle_gamma   90.00
#
_symmetry.space_group_name_H-M   'P 1'
#
loop_
_entity.id
_entity.type
_entity.pdbx_description
1 polymer ?
#
loop_
_entity_poly.entity_id
_entity_poly.type
_entity_poly.pdbx_seq_one_letter_code
_entity_poly.pdbx_strand_id
1 'polypeptide(L)' 'MKENESRKDVRGVAHEGPARHTNRLIHEKSPYLLQHAHQPVDWYPWCPEAFQRAKRESKPVFLSIGYS' A
#
# COMPACT_ATOMS: atom_id res chain seq x y z
N MET A 1 34.96 32.15 -27.35
CA MET A 1 33.73 32.66 -26.70
C MET A 1 33.04 31.41 -26.14
N LYS A 2 33.45 30.89 -24.98
CA LYS A 2 33.03 31.24 -23.61
C LYS A 2 31.50 31.40 -23.45
N GLU A 3 30.96 30.46 -22.66
CA GLU A 3 29.70 30.42 -21.90
C GLU A 3 28.37 30.74 -22.59
N ASN A 4 27.45 29.77 -22.49
CA ASN A 4 26.35 29.97 -21.55
C ASN A 4 25.69 28.63 -21.17
N GLU A 5 25.93 28.24 -19.92
CA GLU A 5 25.11 27.28 -19.18
C GLU A 5 23.64 27.72 -19.21
N SER A 6 22.81 27.01 -19.97
CA SER A 6 21.38 27.02 -19.77
C SER A 6 21.00 25.76 -19.03
N ARG A 7 20.96 25.88 -17.70
CA ARG A 7 20.23 24.96 -16.81
C ARG A 7 18.86 24.70 -17.43
N LYS A 8 18.70 23.52 -18.04
CA LYS A 8 17.39 22.99 -18.39
C LYS A 8 17.20 21.68 -17.66
N ASP A 9 16.50 21.86 -16.54
CA ASP A 9 15.38 21.03 -16.14
C ASP A 9 15.70 19.56 -15.89
N VAL A 10 15.65 19.22 -14.61
CA VAL A 10 15.64 17.85 -14.08
C VAL A 10 14.44 17.13 -14.72
N ARG A 11 14.69 16.49 -15.86
CA ARG A 11 13.72 15.63 -16.54
C ARG A 11 13.22 14.62 -15.52
N GLY A 12 11.93 14.73 -15.22
CA GLY A 12 11.26 14.02 -14.14
C GLY A 12 11.59 12.54 -14.15
N VAL A 13 11.95 12.05 -12.97
CA VAL A 13 11.90 10.64 -12.65
C VAL A 13 10.48 10.20 -12.99
N ALA A 14 10.33 9.40 -14.04
CA ALA A 14 9.08 8.73 -14.32
C ALA A 14 8.74 7.90 -13.08
N HIS A 15 7.79 8.37 -12.27
CA HIS A 15 7.08 7.47 -11.39
C HIS A 15 6.35 6.50 -12.32
N GLU A 16 6.96 5.34 -12.55
CA GLU A 16 6.23 4.09 -12.78
C GLU A 16 5.00 4.16 -11.86
N GLY A 17 3.83 4.41 -12.45
CA GLY A 17 2.61 4.69 -11.69
C GLY A 17 2.41 3.55 -10.69
N PRO A 18 1.97 3.82 -9.44
CA PRO A 18 1.96 2.79 -8.43
C PRO A 18 1.13 1.63 -8.97
N ALA A 19 1.74 0.44 -9.06
CA ALA A 19 0.98 -0.78 -9.22
C ALA A 19 -0.17 -0.67 -8.23
N ARG A 20 -1.43 -0.66 -8.72
CA ARG A 20 -2.62 -0.59 -7.88
C ARG A 20 -2.68 -1.88 -7.06
N HIS A 21 -1.88 -1.94 -6.01
CA HIS A 21 -1.88 -3.04 -5.07
C HIS A 21 -3.29 -3.10 -4.51
N THR A 22 -3.95 -4.24 -4.67
CA THR A 22 -5.27 -4.47 -4.09
C THR A 22 -5.12 -5.61 -3.10
N ASN A 23 -5.34 -5.32 -1.83
CA ASN A 23 -5.28 -6.30 -0.77
C ASN A 23 -6.66 -6.97 -0.57
N ARG A 24 -6.76 -7.84 0.43
CA ARG A 24 -7.95 -8.69 0.67
C ARG A 24 -9.17 -7.90 1.13
N LEU A 25 -9.00 -6.66 1.61
CA LEU A 25 -10.13 -5.84 2.07
C LEU A 25 -11.09 -5.46 0.94
N ILE A 26 -10.73 -5.65 -0.33
CA ILE A 26 -11.63 -5.44 -1.48
C ILE A 26 -12.89 -6.32 -1.43
N HIS A 27 -12.85 -7.43 -0.69
CA HIS A 27 -13.98 -8.35 -0.55
C HIS A 27 -14.87 -8.04 0.66
N GLU A 28 -14.51 -7.04 1.47
CA GLU A 28 -15.29 -6.65 2.63
C GLU A 28 -16.49 -5.78 2.24
N LYS A 29 -17.55 -5.83 3.05
CA LYS A 29 -18.76 -5.01 2.82
C LYS A 29 -18.65 -3.62 3.45
N SER A 30 -17.75 -3.46 4.41
CA SER A 30 -17.60 -2.20 5.15
C SER A 30 -16.99 -1.12 4.26
N PRO A 31 -17.64 0.04 4.07
CA PRO A 31 -17.08 1.16 3.33
C PRO A 31 -15.73 1.61 3.89
N TYR A 32 -15.57 1.57 5.21
CA TYR A 32 -14.31 1.89 5.88
C TYR A 32 -13.18 0.95 5.43
N LEU A 33 -13.41 -0.37 5.43
CA LEU A 33 -12.39 -1.34 5.03
C LEU A 33 -12.06 -1.24 3.53
N LEU A 34 -13.06 -0.98 2.69
CA LEU A 34 -12.90 -0.81 1.25
C LEU A 34 -12.01 0.40 0.90
N GLN A 35 -12.05 1.48 1.68
CA GLN A 35 -11.15 2.63 1.49
C GLN A 35 -9.67 2.26 1.66
N HIS A 36 -9.38 1.21 2.44
CA HIS A 36 -8.02 0.71 2.67
C HIS A 36 -7.61 -0.43 1.71
N ALA A 37 -8.48 -0.84 0.79
CA ALA A 37 -8.24 -1.98 -0.11
C ALA A 37 -7.06 -1.75 -1.09
N HIS A 38 -6.75 -0.49 -1.41
CA HIS A 38 -5.68 -0.15 -2.35
C HIS A 38 -4.39 0.38 -1.70
N GLN A 39 -4.31 0.31 -0.37
CA GLN A 39 -3.09 0.68 0.34
C GLN A 39 -2.00 -0.36 0.09
N PRO A 40 -0.72 0.04 0.03
CA PRO A 40 0.39 -0.88 -0.27
C PRO A 40 0.63 -1.95 0.81
N VAL A 41 0.00 -1.80 1.98
CA VAL A 41 0.03 -2.79 3.06
C VAL A 41 -0.93 -3.93 2.69
N ASP A 42 -0.43 -5.16 2.80
CA ASP A 42 -1.19 -6.39 2.56
C ASP A 42 -2.17 -6.67 3.71
N TRP A 43 -3.21 -5.84 3.83
CA TRP A 43 -4.19 -5.94 4.89
C TRP A 43 -5.02 -7.22 4.76
N TYR A 44 -5.29 -7.82 5.93
CA TYR A 44 -6.23 -8.90 6.11
C TYR A 44 -7.44 -8.41 6.91
N PRO A 45 -8.66 -8.86 6.59
CA PRO A 45 -9.76 -8.73 7.51
C PRO A 45 -9.52 -9.60 8.76
N TRP A 46 -10.35 -9.42 9.79
CA TRP A 46 -10.30 -10.25 10.98
C TRP A 46 -10.77 -11.67 10.64
N CYS A 47 -9.83 -12.57 10.35
CA CYS A 47 -10.13 -13.94 9.95
C CYS A 47 -9.07 -14.95 10.48
N PRO A 48 -9.41 -16.25 10.56
CA PRO A 48 -8.46 -17.28 10.98
C PRO A 48 -7.21 -17.37 10.09
N GLU A 49 -7.32 -17.08 8.79
CA GLU A 49 -6.21 -17.13 7.84
C GLU A 49 -5.09 -16.16 8.22
N ALA A 50 -5.44 -14.95 8.68
CA ALA A 50 -4.46 -13.94 9.11
C ALA A 50 -3.59 -14.47 10.26
N PHE A 51 -4.22 -15.11 11.27
CA PHE A 51 -3.51 -15.70 12.41
C PHE A 51 -2.70 -16.94 12.03
N GLN A 52 -3.21 -17.78 11.13
CA GLN A 52 -2.47 -18.95 10.63
C GLN A 52 -1.22 -18.50 9.88
N ARG A 53 -1.31 -17.46 9.05
CA ARG A 53 -0.16 -16.88 8.36
C ARG A 53 0.86 -16.31 9.34
N ALA A 54 0.41 -15.55 10.34
CA ALA A 54 1.28 -15.00 11.39
C ALA A 54 2.03 -16.11 12.15
N LYS A 55 1.34 -17.19 12.55
CA LYS A 55 1.96 -18.37 13.19
C LYS A 55 2.99 -19.05 12.29
N ARG A 56 2.63 -19.31 11.03
CA ARG A 56 3.52 -19.97 10.05
C ARG A 56 4.77 -19.16 9.74
N GLU A 57 4.63 -17.84 9.63
CA GLU A 57 5.76 -16.94 9.34
C GLU A 57 6.53 -16.53 10.59
N SER A 58 6.10 -16.93 11.78
CA SER A 58 6.66 -16.49 13.06
C SER A 58 6.72 -14.96 13.17
N LYS A 59 5.65 -14.29 12.74
CA LYS A 59 5.52 -12.83 12.76
C LYS A 59 4.41 -12.39 13.70
N PRO A 60 4.58 -11.26 14.42
CA PRO A 60 3.50 -10.69 15.22
C PRO A 60 2.37 -10.17 14.32
N VAL A 61 1.17 -10.06 14.89
CA VAL A 61 0.00 -9.46 14.23
C VAL A 61 -0.07 -7.97 14.58
N PHE A 62 -0.05 -7.11 13.56
CA PHE A 62 -0.41 -5.71 13.72
C PHE A 62 -1.92 -5.53 13.55
N LEU A 63 -2.61 -5.18 14.63
CA LEU A 63 -4.06 -4.98 14.64
C LEU A 63 -4.38 -3.48 14.64
N SER A 64 -5.05 -3.03 13.58
CA SER A 64 -5.57 -1.67 13.45
C SER A 64 -7.10 -1.69 13.51
N ILE A 65 -7.69 -0.94 14.44
CA ILE A 65 -9.13 -0.81 14.60
C ILE A 65 -9.49 0.66 14.44
N GLY A 66 -10.45 0.94 13.56
CA GLY A 66 -11.00 2.28 13.37
C GLY A 66 -12.49 2.31 13.65
N TYR A 67 -12.99 3.52 13.88
CA TYR A 67 -14.41 3.84 13.95
C TYR A 67 -14.76 4.79 12.79
N SER A 68 -15.98 4.72 12.28
CA SER A 68 -16.48 5.59 11.20
C SER A 68 -17.44 6.63 11.73
#